data_AF-A0A699U2M9-F1
#
_entry.id   AF-A0A699U2M9-F1
#
_cell.length_a   1.000
_cell.length_b   1.000
_cell.length_c   1.000
_cell.angle_alpha   90.00
_cell.angle_beta   90.00
_cell.angle_gamma   90.00
#
_symmetry.space_group_name_H-M   'P 1'
#
loop_
_entity.id
_entity.type
_entity.pdbx_description
1 polymer ?
#
loop_
_entity_poly.entity_id
_entity_poly.type
_entity_poly.pdbx_seq_one_letter_code
_entity_poly.pdbx_strand_id
1 'polypeptide(L)'
;MRIDELHKFSDGTLNDVRNALDDRLKGIRMQYLPATIQRKGDKDRVAAMIQAIEMMLKTRRIMRSLEKFFGGRLYEGDLRML
;
A
#
# COMPACT_ATOMS: atom_id res chain seq x y z
N MET A 1 6.87 24.92 -14.87
CA MET A 1 5.53 24.53 -14.39
C MET A 1 5.35 23.04 -14.65
N ARG A 2 5.52 22.19 -13.62
CA ARG A 2 5.39 20.71 -13.67
C ARG A 2 4.88 20.13 -12.33
N ILE A 3 4.47 20.99 -11.41
CA ILE A 3 4.08 20.64 -10.04
C ILE A 3 2.54 20.55 -9.95
N ASP A 4 1.81 21.45 -10.62
CA ASP A 4 0.33 21.43 -10.69
C ASP A 4 -0.25 20.20 -11.39
N GLU A 5 0.39 19.71 -12.45
CA GLU A 5 -0.01 18.46 -13.13
C GLU A 5 0.18 17.23 -12.22
N LEU A 6 1.18 17.28 -11.33
CA LEU A 6 1.47 16.20 -10.40
C LEU A 6 0.52 16.21 -9.19
N HIS A 7 0.03 17.39 -8.80
CA HIS A 7 -1.07 17.52 -7.83
C HIS A 7 -2.39 16.95 -8.39
N LYS A 8 -2.70 17.13 -9.68
CA LYS A 8 -3.84 16.46 -10.33
C LYS A 8 -3.71 14.93 -10.35
N PHE A 9 -2.48 14.42 -10.34
CA PHE A 9 -2.17 12.99 -10.18
C PHE A 9 -2.14 12.51 -8.71
N SER A 10 -2.12 13.43 -7.73
CA SER A 10 -1.81 13.13 -6.34
C SER A 10 -2.93 12.41 -5.62
N ASP A 11 -4.16 12.89 -5.70
CA ASP A 11 -5.16 12.46 -4.72
C ASP A 11 -6.10 11.38 -5.25
N GLY A 12 -6.60 11.53 -6.48
CA GLY A 12 -7.44 10.52 -7.14
C GLY A 12 -6.67 9.23 -7.44
N THR A 13 -5.56 9.34 -8.19
CA THR A 13 -4.77 8.18 -8.62
C THR A 13 -4.14 7.43 -7.44
N LEU A 14 -3.68 8.13 -6.40
CA LEU A 14 -3.13 7.50 -5.20
C LEU A 14 -4.22 6.77 -4.41
N ASN A 15 -5.44 7.30 -4.37
CA ASN A 15 -6.58 6.63 -3.74
C ASN A 15 -7.02 5.38 -4.53
N ASP A 16 -7.01 5.43 -5.86
CA ASP A 16 -7.30 4.27 -6.71
C ASP A 16 -6.24 3.17 -6.55
N VAL A 17 -4.96 3.55 -6.48
CA VAL A 17 -3.86 2.64 -6.17
C VAL A 17 -4.02 2.04 -4.78
N ARG A 18 -4.45 2.82 -3.78
CA ARG A 18 -4.77 2.32 -2.43
C ARG A 18 -5.88 1.28 -2.46
N ASN A 19 -6.99 1.58 -3.13
CA ASN A 19 -8.14 0.68 -3.19
C ASN A 19 -7.81 -0.63 -3.90
N ALA A 20 -7.17 -0.57 -5.08
CA ALA A 20 -6.76 -1.77 -5.81
C ALA A 20 -5.80 -2.65 -5.00
N LEU A 21 -4.94 -2.02 -4.19
CA LEU A 21 -4.00 -2.71 -3.33
C LEU A 21 -4.67 -3.32 -2.10
N ASP A 22 -5.61 -2.60 -1.48
CA ASP A 22 -6.41 -3.09 -0.35
C ASP A 22 -7.29 -4.28 -0.75
N ASP A 23 -7.93 -4.22 -1.92
CA ASP A 23 -8.74 -5.33 -2.45
C ASP A 23 -7.90 -6.59 -2.69
N ARG A 24 -6.69 -6.42 -3.24
CA ARG A 24 -5.74 -7.53 -3.39
C ARG A 24 -5.30 -8.09 -2.05
N LEU A 25 -5.06 -7.24 -1.06
CA LEU A 25 -4.71 -7.67 0.30
C LEU A 25 -5.88 -8.38 1.00
N LYS A 26 -7.12 -7.92 0.81
CA LYS A 26 -8.33 -8.58 1.31
C LYS A 26 -8.49 -9.98 0.72
N GLY A 27 -8.24 -10.16 -0.57
CA GLY A 27 -8.26 -11.49 -1.21
C GLY A 27 -7.27 -12.47 -0.58
N ILE A 28 -6.03 -12.01 -0.33
CA ILE A 28 -5.00 -12.81 0.35
C ILE A 28 -5.42 -13.14 1.78
N ARG A 29 -5.95 -12.16 2.53
CA ARG A 29 -6.44 -12.38 3.90
C ARG A 29 -7.61 -13.36 3.93
N MET A 30 -8.59 -13.26 3.02
CA MET A 30 -9.76 -14.15 3.00
C MET A 30 -9.40 -15.59 2.63
N GLN A 31 -8.44 -15.83 1.75
CA GLN A 31 -8.06 -17.20 1.37
C GLN A 31 -7.24 -17.90 2.46
N TYR A 32 -6.30 -17.19 3.09
CA TYR A 32 -5.34 -17.86 3.97
C TYR A 32 -5.70 -17.70 5.46
N LEU A 33 -6.30 -16.60 5.90
CA LEU A 33 -6.52 -16.33 7.32
C LEU A 33 -7.64 -17.18 7.96
N PRO A 34 -8.83 -17.38 7.36
CA PRO A 34 -9.86 -18.26 7.93
C PRO A 34 -9.41 -19.73 7.96
N ALA A 35 -8.72 -20.17 6.89
CA ALA A 35 -8.11 -21.50 6.82
C ALA A 35 -7.02 -21.71 7.88
N THR A 36 -6.53 -20.64 8.52
CA THR A 36 -5.46 -20.75 9.50
C THR A 36 -5.86 -21.22 10.89
N ILE A 37 -7.09 -20.94 11.32
CA ILE A 37 -7.55 -21.27 12.67
C ILE A 37 -7.92 -22.76 12.77
N GLN A 38 -8.20 -23.43 11.65
CA GLN A 38 -8.85 -24.74 11.63
C GLN A 38 -7.90 -25.95 11.48
N ARG A 39 -6.61 -25.79 11.14
CA ARG A 39 -5.69 -26.93 10.92
C ARG A 39 -4.28 -26.76 11.51
N LYS A 40 -3.78 -27.82 12.15
CA LYS A 40 -2.62 -27.83 13.06
C LYS A 40 -1.29 -28.34 12.44
N GLY A 41 -1.14 -28.40 11.12
CA GLY A 41 0.17 -28.76 10.54
C GLY A 41 0.20 -28.62 9.04
N ASP A 42 1.03 -27.69 8.54
CA ASP A 42 1.49 -27.65 7.14
C ASP A 42 2.65 -26.63 7.04
N LYS A 43 3.88 -27.12 6.78
CA LYS A 43 5.06 -26.26 6.57
C LYS A 43 4.87 -25.33 5.36
N ASP A 44 4.24 -25.83 4.31
CA ASP A 44 3.93 -25.05 3.10
C ASP A 44 2.93 -23.92 3.39
N ARG A 45 2.03 -24.14 4.35
CA ARG A 45 1.11 -23.11 4.81
C ARG A 45 1.84 -22.04 5.62
N VAL A 46 2.79 -22.41 6.48
CA VAL A 46 3.63 -21.44 7.19
C VAL A 46 4.46 -20.61 6.19
N ALA A 47 5.00 -21.23 5.15
CA ALA A 47 5.70 -20.52 4.08
C ALA A 47 4.78 -19.54 3.33
N ALA A 48 3.56 -19.97 2.98
CA ALA A 48 2.57 -19.09 2.35
C ALA A 48 2.16 -17.91 3.25
N MET A 49 2.06 -18.12 4.56
CA MET A 49 1.77 -17.06 5.53
C MET A 49 2.90 -16.03 5.61
N ILE A 50 4.15 -16.49 5.66
CA ILE A 50 5.33 -15.61 5.66
C ILE A 50 5.34 -14.78 4.37
N GLN A 51 5.10 -15.41 3.22
CA GLN A 51 5.02 -14.72 1.93
C GLN A 51 3.90 -13.67 1.90
N ALA A 52 2.73 -13.97 2.46
CA ALA A 52 1.63 -13.02 2.57
C ALA A 52 1.99 -11.80 3.45
N ILE A 53 2.68 -12.03 4.57
CA ILE A 53 3.15 -10.96 5.47
C ILE A 53 4.22 -10.10 4.77
N GLU A 54 5.19 -10.72 4.09
CA GLU A 54 6.19 -9.99 3.31
C GLU A 54 5.55 -9.11 2.22
N MET A 55 4.54 -9.64 1.53
CA MET A 55 3.76 -8.88 0.55
C MET A 55 3.04 -7.69 1.19
N MET A 56 2.44 -7.87 2.37
CA MET A 56 1.81 -6.78 3.13
C MET A 56 2.83 -5.70 3.54
N LEU A 57 4.01 -6.10 4.01
CA LEU A 57 5.06 -5.17 4.43
C LEU A 57 5.64 -4.40 3.24
N LYS A 58 5.87 -5.07 2.12
CA LYS A 58 6.36 -4.44 0.87
C LYS A 58 5.37 -3.42 0.34
N THR A 59 4.08 -3.77 0.34
CA THR A 59 2.96 -2.88 0.03
C THR A 59 2.97 -1.61 0.89
N ARG A 60 3.03 -1.77 2.23
CA ARG A 60 3.06 -0.61 3.15
C ARG A 60 4.27 0.28 2.91
N ARG A 61 5.44 -0.31 2.60
CA ARG A 61 6.66 0.42 2.30
C ARG A 61 6.54 1.24 1.01
N ILE A 62 5.95 0.67 -0.03
CA ILE A 62 5.68 1.38 -1.30
C ILE A 62 4.70 2.52 -1.06
N MET A 63 3.58 2.26 -0.39
CA MET A 63 2.59 3.30 -0.06
C MET A 63 3.20 4.47 0.71
N ARG A 64 4.00 4.19 1.73
CA ARG A 64 4.68 5.23 2.52
C ARG A 64 5.70 6.01 1.70
N SER A 65 6.36 5.38 0.73
CA SER A 65 7.27 6.06 -0.20
C SER A 65 6.51 6.95 -1.18
N LEU A 66 5.37 6.48 -1.69
CA LEU A 66 4.49 7.27 -2.55
C LEU A 66 3.95 8.48 -1.78
N GLU A 67 3.41 8.28 -0.58
CA GLU A 67 2.97 9.36 0.30
C GLU A 67 4.05 10.41 0.55
N LYS A 68 5.31 10.01 0.79
CA LYS A 68 6.42 10.96 0.94
C LYS A 68 6.76 11.68 -0.36
N PHE A 69 6.68 11.00 -1.50
CA PHE A 69 6.98 11.57 -2.81
C PHE A 69 5.93 12.61 -3.25
N PHE A 70 4.65 12.37 -2.95
CA PHE A 70 3.54 13.29 -3.25
C PHE A 70 3.36 14.35 -2.16
N GLY A 71 3.43 13.97 -0.87
CA GLY A 71 3.29 14.88 0.28
C GLY A 71 4.48 15.82 0.51
N GLY A 72 5.70 15.41 0.13
CA GLY A 72 6.88 16.28 0.17
C GLY A 72 6.84 17.43 -0.84
N ARG A 73 6.01 17.33 -1.90
CA ARG A 73 5.82 18.39 -2.90
C ARG A 73 4.68 19.36 -2.60
N LEU A 74 3.79 19.04 -1.65
CA LEU A 74 2.68 19.90 -1.25
C LEU A 74 3.11 21.03 -0.30
N TYR A 75 4.17 20.86 0.50
CA TYR A 75 4.59 21.84 1.51
C TYR A 75 5.80 22.72 1.12
N GLU A 76 6.48 22.43 0.02
CA GLU A 76 7.62 23.25 -0.45
C GLU A 76 7.17 24.51 -1.22
N GLY A 77 5.90 24.55 -1.65
CA GLY A 77 5.29 25.70 -2.32
C GLY A 77 4.74 26.78 -1.38
N ASP A 78 4.34 26.42 -0.17
CA ASP A 78 3.73 27.35 0.81
C ASP A 78 4.77 28.25 1.52
N LEU A 79 6.06 27.86 1.52
CA LEU A 79 7.13 28.67 2.12
C LEU A 79 7.67 29.78 1.21
N ARG A 80 7.11 29.97 0.01
CA ARG A 80 7.47 31.07 -0.92
C ARG A 80 6.38 32.13 -1.08
N MET A 81 5.28 32.04 -0.32
CA MET A 81 4.26 33.10 -0.25
C MET A 81 4.33 33.84 1.10
N LEU A 82 5.48 34.45 1.39
CA LEU A 82 5.61 35.61 2.28
C LEU A 82 6.67 36.57 1.73
#